data_AF-A0A6I3WIF3-F1
#
_entry.id   AF-A0A6I3WIF3-F1
#
_cell.length_a   1.000
_cell.length_b   1.000
_cell.length_c   1.000
_cell.angle_alpha   90.00
_cell.angle_beta   90.00
_cell.angle_gamma   90.00
#
_symmetry.space_group_name_H-M   'P 1'
#
loop_
_entity.id
_entity.type
_entity.pdbx_description
1 polymer ?
#
loop_
_entity_poly.entity_id
_entity_poly.type
_entity_poly.pdbx_seq_one_letter_code
_entity_poly.pdbx_strand_id
1 'polypeptide(L)' 'MKHAAAIAQLEIHASNCDNNAAIQEREGEHESAAANRINAADYRQAIEALQAE' A
#
# COMPACT_ATOMS: atom_id res chain seq x y z
N MET A 1 9.91 -12.94 -13.26
CA MET A 1 9.53 -11.51 -13.43
C MET A 1 10.75 -10.63 -13.21
N LYS A 2 10.94 -9.63 -14.08
CA LYS A 2 12.07 -8.68 -14.07
C LYS A 2 12.17 -7.86 -12.77
N HIS A 3 11.05 -7.69 -12.07
CA HIS A 3 10.92 -6.83 -10.89
C HIS A 3 10.46 -7.56 -9.62
N ALA A 4 10.68 -8.87 -9.51
CA ALA A 4 10.12 -9.70 -8.43
C ALA A 4 10.40 -9.18 -7.01
N ALA A 5 11.63 -8.74 -6.72
CA ALA A 5 11.99 -8.22 -5.41
C ALA A 5 11.31 -6.87 -5.10
N ALA A 6 11.23 -5.97 -6.09
CA ALA A 6 10.56 -4.68 -5.95
C ALA A 6 9.06 -4.84 -5.75
N ILE A 7 8.43 -5.73 -6.51
CA ILE A 7 7.01 -6.08 -6.36
C ILE A 7 6.74 -6.61 -4.94
N ALA A 8 7.55 -7.54 -4.44
CA ALA A 8 7.38 -8.08 -3.09
C ALA A 8 7.50 -7.00 -2.00
N GLN A 9 8.40 -6.03 -2.16
CA GLN A 9 8.52 -4.90 -1.23
C GLN A 9 7.27 -4.01 -1.28
N LEU A 10 6.77 -3.70 -2.48
CA LEU A 10 5.54 -2.91 -2.65
C LEU A 10 4.31 -3.60 -2.07
N GLU A 11 4.20 -4.93 -2.19
CA GLU A 11 3.12 -5.73 -1.58
C GLU A 11 3.14 -5.61 -0.05
N ILE A 12 4.33 -5.71 0.56
CA ILE A 12 4.52 -5.51 2.00
C ILE A 12 4.08 -4.10 2.42
N HIS A 13 4.50 -3.07 1.67
CA HIS A 13 4.12 -1.69 1.98
C HIS A 13 2.61 -1.44 1.85
N ALA A 14 1.97 -1.96 0.80
CA ALA A 14 0.53 -1.84 0.61
C ALA A 14 -0.24 -2.49 1.78
N SER A 15 0.14 -3.72 2.16
CA SER A 15 -0.45 -4.44 3.29
C SER A 15 -0.27 -3.69 4.62
N ASN A 16 0.92 -3.14 4.87
CA ASN A 16 1.18 -2.34 6.07
C ASN A 16 0.30 -1.09 6.11
N CYS A 17 0.14 -0.40 4.98
CA CYS A 17 -0.76 0.75 4.88
C CYS A 17 -2.22 0.37 5.15
N ASP A 18 -2.72 -0.74 4.59
CA ASP A 18 -4.10 -1.21 4.89
C ASP A 18 -4.30 -1.49 6.39
N ASN A 19 -3.34 -2.17 7.02
CA ASN A 19 -3.38 -2.49 8.44
C ASN A 19 -3.37 -1.21 9.30
N ASN A 20 -2.50 -0.26 8.97
CA ASN A 20 -2.42 1.02 9.68
C ASN A 20 -3.71 1.83 9.51
N ALA A 21 -4.27 1.88 8.30
CA ALA A 21 -5.54 2.58 8.07
C ALA A 21 -6.68 2.01 8.92
N ALA A 22 -6.74 0.67 9.07
CA ALA A 22 -7.75 0.03 9.89
C ALA A 22 -7.58 0.33 11.39
N ILE A 23 -6.35 0.42 11.88
CA ILE A 23 -6.03 0.79 13.27
C ILE A 23 -6.40 2.26 13.51
N GLN A 24 -5.91 3.16 12.65
CA GLN A 24 -6.09 4.60 12.76
C GLN A 24 -7.56 5.02 12.67
N GLU A 25 -8.36 4.35 11.85
CA GLU A 25 -9.81 4.57 11.81
C GLU A 25 -10.48 4.29 13.16
N ARG A 26 -10.02 3.25 13.88
CA ARG A 26 -10.55 2.90 15.21
C ARG A 26 -10.05 3.85 16.30
N GLU A 27 -8.88 4.44 16.11
CA GLU A 27 -8.27 5.42 17.02
C GLU A 27 -8.80 6.85 16.79
N GLY A 28 -9.61 7.07 15.74
CA GLY A 28 -10.14 8.39 15.37
C GLY A 28 -9.15 9.24 14.55
N GLU A 29 -8.03 8.68 14.12
CA GLU A 29 -7.05 9.32 13.25
C GLU A 29 -7.47 9.25 11.77
N HIS A 30 -8.64 9.80 11.45
CA HIS A 30 -9.27 9.63 10.13
C HIS A 30 -8.42 10.17 8.97
N GLU A 31 -7.68 11.27 9.17
CA GLU A 31 -6.79 11.83 8.15
C GLU A 31 -5.61 10.89 7.86
N SER A 32 -4.97 10.36 8.91
CA SER A 32 -3.89 9.38 8.78
C SER A 32 -4.38 8.09 8.11
N ALA A 33 -5.59 7.63 8.46
CA ALA A 33 -6.20 6.45 7.85
C ALA A 33 -6.47 6.67 6.35
N ALA A 34 -6.98 7.85 5.98
CA ALA A 34 -7.18 8.22 4.58
C ALA A 34 -5.85 8.26 3.80
N ALA A 35 -4.81 8.86 4.38
CA ALA A 35 -3.48 8.89 3.77
C ALA A 35 -2.90 7.49 3.54
N ASN A 36 -3.04 6.58 4.52
CA ASN A 36 -2.61 5.19 4.36
C ASN A 36 -3.39 4.45 3.26
N ARG A 37 -4.71 4.69 3.11
CA ARG A 37 -5.49 4.09 2.01
C ARG A 37 -5.01 4.57 0.63
N ILE A 38 -4.68 5.86 0.50
CA ILE A 38 -4.13 6.42 -0.74
C ILE A 38 -2.78 5.76 -1.05
N ASN A 39 -1.86 5.72 -0.08
CA ASN A 39 -0.55 5.10 -0.27
C ASN A 39 -0.67 3.62 -0.66
N ALA A 40 -1.59 2.86 -0.07
CA ALA A 40 -1.83 1.47 -0.44
C ALA A 40 -2.32 1.33 -1.89
N ALA A 41 -3.17 2.25 -2.36
CA ALA A 41 -3.61 2.28 -3.77
C ALA A 41 -2.43 2.60 -4.71
N ASP A 42 -1.60 3.59 -4.35
CA ASP A 42 -0.45 4.00 -5.15
C ASP A 42 0.58 2.86 -5.28
N TYR A 43 0.85 2.12 -4.19
CA TYR A 43 1.72 0.94 -4.25
C TYR A 43 1.15 -0.17 -5.13
N ARG A 44 -0.16 -0.41 -5.11
CA ARG A 44 -0.81 -1.39 -6.00
C ARG A 44 -0.71 -0.97 -7.46
N GLN A 45 -0.91 0.31 -7.76
CA GLN A 45 -0.72 0.83 -9.12
C GLN A 45 0.74 0.67 -9.59
N ALA A 46 1.72 0.89 -8.71
CA ALA A 46 3.13 0.66 -9.03
C ALA A 46 3.44 -0.83 -9.29
N ILE A 47 2.81 -1.75 -8.55
CA ILE A 47 2.93 -3.20 -8.79
C ILE A 47 2.40 -3.55 -10.19
N GLU A 48 1.21 -3.06 -10.55
CA GLU A 48 0.61 -3.31 -11.86
C GLU A 48 1.51 -2.84 -13.00
N ALA A 49 2.11 -1.65 -12.87
CA ALA A 49 3.06 -1.13 -13.84
C ALA A 49 4.29 -2.04 -13.99
N LEU A 50 4.88 -2.48 -12.88
CA LEU A 50 6.06 -3.35 -12.89
C LEU A 50 5.77 -4.78 -13.38
N GLN A 51 4.55 -5.27 -13.23
CA GLN A 51 4.12 -6.57 -13.73
C GLN A 51 3.89 -6.56 -15.25
N ALA A 52 3.60 -5.38 -15.83
CA ALA A 52 3.40 -5.19 -17.26
C ALA A 52 4.71 -5.03 -18.05
N GLU A 53 5.86 -4.88 -17.37
CA GLU A 53 7.22 -4.80 -17.95
C GLU A 53 7.92 -6.16 -18.13
#